data_AF-A0A933UCU5-F1
#
_entry.id   AF-A0A933UCU5-F1
#
_cell.length_a   1.000
_cell.length_b   1.000
_cell.length_c   1.000
_cell.angle_alpha   90.00
_cell.angle_beta   90.00
_cell.angle_gamma   90.00
#
_symmetry.space_group_name_H-M   'P 1'
#
loop_
_entity.id
_entity.type
_entity.pdbx_description
1 polymer ?
#
loop_
_entity_poly.entity_id
_entity_poly.type
_entity_poly.pdbx_seq_one_letter_code
_entity_poly.pdbx_strand_id
1 'polypeptide(L)'
;MTSSLHRTLTLAAILLAAPHLPAQLALDWFTIDGGGGTSTNGQYALSGTLGQPDAGRLAGGNFTLEGGFWGIVAAVPTPGAPFLTVTRTATNTVVVSWPLPDTGWKLHATPSFSTTPILWTELPPPYATASTNLLFIEPAPVGNKFYRLHKP
;
A
#
# COMPACT_ATOMS: atom_id res chain seq x y z
N MET A 1 -56.71 57.63 -16.56
CA MET A 1 -56.61 56.45 -15.67
C MET A 1 -55.93 55.24 -16.32
N THR A 2 -55.83 55.14 -17.65
CA THR A 2 -55.25 53.97 -18.35
C THR A 2 -53.71 53.87 -18.28
N SER A 3 -52.99 54.99 -18.24
CA SER A 3 -51.51 55.03 -18.20
C SER A 3 -50.90 54.46 -16.89
N SER A 4 -51.56 54.68 -15.75
CA SER A 4 -51.11 54.18 -14.45
C SER A 4 -51.22 52.66 -14.34
N LEU A 5 -52.27 52.07 -14.94
CA LEU A 5 -52.55 50.64 -14.90
C LEU A 5 -51.55 49.83 -15.74
N HIS A 6 -51.13 50.37 -16.90
CA HIS A 6 -50.15 49.70 -17.75
C HIS A 6 -48.76 49.68 -17.10
N ARG A 7 -48.38 50.75 -16.39
CA ARG A 7 -47.09 50.86 -15.67
C ARG A 7 -47.01 49.93 -14.46
N THR A 8 -48.08 49.78 -13.69
CA THR A 8 -48.13 48.82 -12.58
C THR A 8 -48.13 47.37 -13.07
N LEU A 9 -48.81 47.08 -14.19
CA LEU A 9 -48.79 45.74 -14.80
C LEU A 9 -47.40 45.37 -15.33
N THR A 10 -46.66 46.32 -15.93
CA THR A 10 -45.29 46.07 -16.41
C THR A 10 -44.30 45.88 -15.26
N LEU A 11 -44.41 46.65 -14.17
CA LEU A 11 -43.55 46.44 -13.00
C LEU A 11 -43.81 45.09 -12.32
N ALA A 12 -45.07 44.68 -12.20
CA ALA A 12 -45.43 43.38 -11.61
C ALA A 12 -44.93 42.21 -12.46
N ALA A 13 -44.98 42.32 -13.80
CA ALA A 13 -44.46 41.32 -14.72
C ALA A 13 -42.93 41.21 -14.65
N ILE A 14 -42.21 42.32 -14.45
CA ILE A 14 -40.75 42.32 -14.29
C ILE A 14 -40.34 41.70 -12.95
N LEU A 15 -41.12 41.91 -11.89
CA LEU A 15 -40.83 41.35 -10.55
C LEU A 15 -41.15 39.84 -10.47
N LEU A 16 -42.14 39.35 -11.23
CA LEU A 16 -42.44 37.93 -11.36
C LEU A 16 -41.47 37.18 -12.29
N ALA A 17 -40.72 37.89 -13.13
CA ALA A 17 -39.76 37.32 -14.08
C ALA A 17 -38.32 37.29 -13.53
N ALA A 18 -38.13 37.41 -12.20
CA ALA A 18 -36.81 37.23 -11.61
C ALA A 18 -36.31 35.79 -11.90
N PRO A 19 -35.16 35.63 -12.57
CA PRO A 19 -34.63 34.31 -12.84
C PRO A 19 -34.26 33.65 -11.51
N HIS A 20 -34.78 32.44 -11.27
CA HIS A 20 -34.24 31.56 -10.25
C HIS A 20 -32.84 31.15 -10.73
N LEU A 21 -31.80 31.59 -10.05
CA LEU A 21 -30.47 31.01 -10.21
C LEU A 21 -30.49 29.70 -9.41
N PRO A 22 -30.56 28.50 -10.03
CA PRO A 22 -30.21 27.28 -9.30
C PRO A 22 -28.84 27.47 -8.67
N ALA A 23 -28.74 27.26 -7.34
CA ALA A 23 -27.44 27.13 -6.71
C ALA A 23 -26.71 25.97 -7.42
N GLN A 24 -25.55 26.25 -8.01
CA GLN A 24 -24.72 25.21 -8.61
C GLN A 24 -24.24 24.32 -7.46
N LEU A 25 -24.88 23.16 -7.28
CA LEU A 25 -24.40 22.13 -6.37
C LEU A 25 -23.16 21.49 -7.02
N ALA A 26 -22.02 22.16 -6.92
CA ALA A 26 -20.74 21.61 -7.34
C ALA A 26 -20.25 20.66 -6.24
N LEU A 27 -20.39 19.36 -6.47
CA LEU A 27 -19.61 18.36 -5.77
C LEU A 27 -18.34 18.14 -6.59
N ASP A 28 -17.28 18.87 -6.26
CA ASP A 28 -15.99 18.67 -6.89
C ASP A 28 -15.46 17.28 -6.52
N TRP A 29 -15.11 16.50 -7.54
CA TRP A 29 -14.51 15.20 -7.31
C TRP A 29 -13.02 15.37 -7.00
N PHE A 30 -12.58 14.75 -5.91
CA PHE A 30 -11.17 14.71 -5.52
C PHE A 30 -10.76 13.25 -5.32
N THR A 31 -9.56 12.91 -5.76
CA THR A 31 -8.86 11.69 -5.35
C THR A 31 -7.89 12.01 -4.22
N ILE A 32 -7.82 11.12 -3.23
CA ILE A 32 -6.72 11.11 -2.25
C ILE A 32 -5.76 10.03 -2.72
N ASP A 33 -4.83 10.43 -3.59
CA ASP A 33 -3.84 9.52 -4.13
C ASP A 33 -2.70 9.36 -3.09
N GLY A 34 -2.72 8.24 -2.36
CA GLY A 34 -1.66 7.91 -1.40
C GLY A 34 -1.94 8.26 0.07
N GLY A 35 -3.20 8.17 0.53
CA GLY A 35 -3.50 8.18 1.96
C GLY A 35 -2.98 6.93 2.68
N GLY A 36 -2.66 7.02 3.97
CA GLY A 36 -2.17 5.88 4.76
C GLY A 36 -1.03 6.21 5.71
N GLY A 37 -0.47 5.19 6.34
CA GLY A 37 0.68 5.33 7.25
C GLY A 37 0.88 4.10 8.14
N THR A 38 2.01 4.08 8.85
CA THR A 38 2.27 3.10 9.91
C THR A 38 2.11 3.78 11.27
N SER A 39 1.19 3.25 12.09
CA SER A 39 1.06 3.59 13.49
C SER A 39 1.71 2.51 14.33
N THR A 40 2.48 2.89 15.36
CA THR A 40 3.10 1.93 16.27
C THR A 40 3.12 2.44 17.70
N ASN A 41 3.04 1.51 18.67
CA ASN A 41 3.33 1.80 20.08
C ASN A 41 4.64 1.12 20.57
N GLY A 42 5.47 0.61 19.65
CA GLY A 42 6.69 -0.14 19.96
C GLY A 42 6.51 -1.65 20.11
N GLN A 43 5.34 -2.13 20.54
CA GLN A 43 5.04 -3.58 20.62
C GLN A 43 4.28 -4.06 19.37
N TYR A 44 3.37 -3.24 18.87
CA TYR A 44 2.59 -3.52 17.67
C TYR A 44 2.74 -2.40 16.65
N ALA A 45 2.67 -2.77 15.38
CA ALA A 45 2.65 -1.84 14.27
C ALA A 45 1.45 -2.17 13.37
N LEU A 46 0.68 -1.13 13.05
CA LEU A 46 -0.48 -1.18 12.16
C LEU A 46 -0.18 -0.27 10.97
N SER A 47 -0.07 -0.85 9.80
CA SER A 47 0.10 -0.12 8.54
C SER A 47 -1.14 -0.24 7.69
N GLY A 48 -1.55 0.85 7.06
CA GLY A 48 -2.70 0.85 6.15
C GLY A 48 -2.60 1.93 5.09
N THR A 49 -3.38 1.78 4.03
CA THR A 49 -3.55 2.77 2.95
C THR A 49 -5.01 3.17 2.85
N LEU A 50 -5.26 4.43 2.51
CA LEU A 50 -6.58 5.03 2.31
C LEU A 50 -6.66 5.53 0.87
N GLY A 51 -7.79 5.27 0.19
CA GLY A 51 -8.05 5.79 -1.15
C GLY A 51 -7.36 5.01 -2.29
N GLN A 52 -7.55 3.69 -2.36
CA GLN A 52 -7.10 2.90 -3.51
C GLN A 52 -8.28 2.26 -4.27
N PRO A 53 -8.97 3.02 -5.13
CA PRO A 53 -10.13 2.52 -5.87
C PRO A 53 -9.76 1.46 -6.93
N ASP A 54 -8.49 1.38 -7.34
CA ASP A 54 -7.93 0.39 -8.27
C ASP A 54 -7.21 -0.78 -7.57
N ALA A 55 -7.21 -0.81 -6.23
CA ALA A 55 -6.69 -1.95 -5.48
C ALA A 55 -7.61 -3.16 -5.63
N GLY A 56 -7.02 -4.32 -5.89
CA GLY A 56 -7.73 -5.58 -6.04
C GLY A 56 -7.41 -6.31 -7.34
N ARG A 57 -7.99 -7.50 -7.47
CA ARG A 57 -7.75 -8.40 -8.61
C ARG A 57 -8.77 -8.13 -9.72
N LEU A 58 -8.28 -7.67 -10.86
CA LEU A 58 -9.03 -7.53 -12.10
C LEU A 58 -8.71 -8.73 -12.99
N ALA A 59 -9.71 -9.29 -13.66
CA ALA A 59 -9.52 -10.43 -14.57
C ALA A 59 -10.30 -10.22 -15.88
N GLY A 60 -9.68 -10.61 -16.99
CA GLY A 60 -10.29 -10.57 -18.32
C GLY A 60 -9.61 -11.56 -19.27
N GLY A 61 -10.39 -12.50 -19.82
CA GLY A 61 -9.85 -13.61 -20.61
C GLY A 61 -8.87 -14.46 -19.79
N ASN A 62 -7.68 -14.69 -20.35
CA ASN A 62 -6.59 -15.42 -19.67
C ASN A 62 -5.67 -14.52 -18.83
N PHE A 63 -5.97 -13.22 -18.69
CA PHE A 63 -5.12 -12.28 -17.99
C PHE A 63 -5.73 -11.88 -16.65
N THR A 64 -4.85 -11.72 -15.67
CA THR A 64 -5.16 -11.18 -14.35
C THR A 64 -4.23 -10.01 -14.09
N LEU A 65 -4.79 -8.90 -13.61
CA LEU A 65 -4.06 -7.74 -13.13
C LEU A 65 -4.36 -7.59 -11.63
N GLU A 66 -3.33 -7.55 -10.81
CA GLU A 66 -3.46 -7.31 -9.38
C GLU A 66 -2.98 -5.89 -9.10
N GLY A 67 -3.92 -5.02 -8.75
CA GLY A 67 -3.67 -3.61 -8.44
C GLY A 67 -3.60 -3.38 -6.94
N GLY A 68 -2.98 -2.27 -6.57
CA GLY A 68 -2.94 -1.77 -5.19
C GLY A 68 -1.60 -1.92 -4.49
N PHE A 69 -1.33 -1.00 -3.56
CA PHE A 69 -0.08 -0.90 -2.79
C PHE A 69 0.23 -2.17 -1.98
N TRP A 70 -0.81 -2.86 -1.49
CA TRP A 70 -0.69 -4.11 -0.74
C TRP A 70 -0.95 -5.37 -1.58
N GLY A 71 -1.09 -5.25 -2.91
CA GLY A 71 -1.20 -6.40 -3.82
C GLY A 71 -0.01 -7.36 -3.74
N ILE A 72 1.04 -6.96 -3.03
CA ILE A 72 2.14 -7.81 -2.60
C ILE A 72 2.25 -7.67 -1.08
N VAL A 73 2.13 -8.81 -0.39
CA VAL A 73 2.30 -9.02 1.06
C VAL A 73 2.89 -7.83 1.82
N ALA A 74 2.05 -7.24 2.68
CA ALA A 74 2.42 -6.21 3.64
C ALA A 74 3.41 -6.74 4.70
N ALA A 75 4.72 -6.72 4.41
CA ALA A 75 5.72 -7.03 5.43
C ALA A 75 5.91 -5.79 6.33
N VAL A 76 5.18 -5.73 7.46
CA VAL A 76 5.47 -4.75 8.50
C VAL A 76 6.76 -5.19 9.22
N PRO A 77 7.83 -4.39 9.24
CA PRO A 77 9.05 -4.75 9.95
C PRO A 77 8.78 -4.95 11.44
N THR A 78 9.37 -5.98 12.04
CA THR A 78 9.38 -6.13 13.49
C THR A 78 10.00 -4.87 14.12
N PRO A 79 9.40 -4.26 15.15
CA PRO A 79 9.98 -3.09 15.81
C PRO A 79 11.44 -3.32 16.20
N GLY A 80 12.34 -2.45 15.72
CA GLY A 80 13.79 -2.55 15.97
C GLY A 80 14.54 -3.58 15.11
N ALA A 81 13.89 -4.27 14.16
CA ALA A 81 14.59 -5.07 13.16
C ALA A 81 15.29 -4.19 12.13
N PRO A 82 16.51 -4.58 11.70
CA PRO A 82 17.17 -3.86 10.64
C PRO A 82 16.49 -4.16 9.29
N PHE A 83 16.73 -3.29 8.31
CA PHE A 83 16.17 -3.46 6.97
C PHE A 83 16.71 -4.73 6.32
N LEU A 84 15.79 -5.61 5.94
CA LEU A 84 16.07 -6.81 5.17
C LEU A 84 15.89 -6.50 3.68
N THR A 85 16.93 -6.75 2.89
CA THR A 85 16.91 -6.55 1.44
C THR A 85 16.98 -7.91 0.75
N VAL A 86 16.13 -8.13 -0.26
CA VAL A 86 16.12 -9.34 -1.07
C VAL A 86 16.36 -8.95 -2.51
N THR A 87 17.44 -9.45 -3.11
CA THR A 87 17.79 -9.16 -4.50
C THR A 87 18.00 -10.46 -5.26
N ARG A 88 17.48 -10.54 -6.48
CA ARG A 88 17.80 -11.63 -7.40
C ARG A 88 18.93 -11.19 -8.32
N THR A 89 19.93 -12.04 -8.48
CA THR A 89 21.08 -11.79 -9.36
C THR A 89 20.77 -12.25 -10.80
N ALA A 90 21.62 -11.80 -11.74
CA ALA A 90 21.55 -12.26 -13.14
C ALA A 90 21.82 -13.76 -13.30
N THR A 91 22.51 -14.39 -12.34
CA THR A 91 22.85 -15.83 -12.35
C THR A 91 21.79 -16.70 -11.65
N ASN A 92 20.57 -16.18 -11.49
CA ASN A 92 19.45 -16.90 -10.87
C ASN A 92 19.69 -17.30 -9.40
N THR A 93 20.42 -16.48 -8.64
CA THR A 93 20.53 -16.63 -7.19
C THR A 93 19.76 -15.53 -6.48
N VAL A 94 19.31 -15.80 -5.27
CA VAL A 94 18.72 -14.82 -4.35
C VAL A 94 19.76 -14.48 -3.30
N VAL A 95 19.99 -13.19 -3.11
CA VAL A 95 20.83 -12.63 -2.05
C VAL A 95 19.90 -11.92 -1.08
N VAL A 96 19.87 -12.41 0.15
CA VAL A 96 19.17 -11.80 1.27
C VAL A 96 20.19 -11.12 2.16
N SER A 97 20.03 -9.82 2.42
CA SER A 97 21.03 -9.03 3.14
C SER A 97 20.43 -8.13 4.21
N TRP A 98 21.19 -7.91 5.28
CA TRP A 98 20.86 -6.95 6.34
C TRP A 98 22.13 -6.34 6.94
N PRO A 99 22.08 -5.13 7.53
CA PRO A 99 23.21 -4.46 8.13
C PRO A 99 23.99 -5.26 9.18
N LEU A 100 25.31 -5.08 9.22
CA LEU A 100 26.15 -5.30 10.40
C LEU A 100 26.04 -4.07 11.32
N PRO A 101 26.22 -4.22 12.65
CA PRO A 101 26.63 -5.44 13.37
C PRO A 101 25.44 -6.24 13.92
N ASP A 102 24.27 -6.24 13.27
CA ASP A 102 23.04 -6.86 13.76
C ASP A 102 23.05 -8.41 13.74
N THR A 103 24.03 -9.00 14.42
CA THR A 103 24.30 -10.44 14.54
C THR A 103 23.34 -11.17 15.48
N GLY A 104 22.58 -10.43 16.30
CA GLY A 104 21.55 -10.99 17.18
C GLY A 104 20.26 -11.41 16.46
N TRP A 105 20.15 -11.13 15.16
CA TRP A 105 19.00 -11.51 14.34
C TRP A 105 19.27 -12.79 13.57
N LYS A 106 18.29 -13.68 13.56
CA LYS A 106 18.30 -14.92 12.81
C LYS A 106 17.41 -14.79 11.58
N LEU A 107 17.88 -15.33 10.46
CA LEU A 107 17.10 -15.36 9.22
C LEU A 107 16.12 -16.54 9.26
N HIS A 108 14.83 -16.27 9.05
CA HIS A 108 13.81 -17.30 8.90
C HIS A 108 13.17 -17.21 7.50
N ALA A 109 12.73 -18.35 6.98
CA ALA A 109 12.00 -18.41 5.72
C ALA A 109 10.72 -19.26 5.82
N THR A 110 9.77 -18.97 4.94
CA THR A 110 8.55 -19.78 4.76
C THR A 110 8.14 -19.81 3.29
N PRO A 111 7.63 -20.94 2.77
CA PRO A 111 7.14 -21.01 1.38
C PRO A 111 5.72 -20.44 1.22
N SER A 112 4.95 -20.28 2.30
CA SER A 112 3.54 -19.90 2.21
C SER A 112 2.98 -19.31 3.49
N PHE A 113 1.98 -18.42 3.35
CA PHE A 113 1.17 -17.91 4.47
C PHE A 113 -0.20 -18.60 4.59
N SER A 114 -0.43 -19.67 3.83
CA SER A 114 -1.73 -20.35 3.75
C SER A 114 -1.99 -21.33 4.90
N THR A 115 -1.01 -21.58 5.78
CA THR A 115 -1.13 -22.49 6.92
C THR A 115 -1.27 -21.73 8.23
N THR A 116 -2.08 -22.25 9.15
CA THR A 116 -2.23 -21.71 10.51
C THR A 116 -1.84 -22.78 11.54
N PRO A 117 -0.77 -22.60 12.33
CA PRO A 117 0.15 -21.46 12.31
C PRO A 117 1.04 -21.42 11.06
N ILE A 118 1.56 -20.24 10.75
CA ILE A 118 2.56 -20.08 9.67
C ILE A 118 3.88 -20.70 10.16
N LEU A 119 4.35 -21.72 9.46
CA LEU A 119 5.61 -22.38 9.78
C LEU A 119 6.78 -21.56 9.23
N TRP A 120 7.61 -21.03 10.14
CA TRP A 120 8.85 -20.34 9.82
C TRP A 120 10.04 -21.22 10.19
N THR A 121 10.90 -21.50 9.22
CA THR A 121 12.10 -22.30 9.41
C THR A 121 13.32 -21.38 9.51
N GLU A 122 14.14 -21.57 10.54
CA GLU A 122 15.43 -20.86 10.67
C GLU A 122 16.39 -21.32 9.57
N LEU A 123 17.00 -20.35 8.87
CA LEU A 123 18.10 -20.58 7.95
C LEU A 123 19.41 -20.40 8.73
N PRO A 124 20.17 -21.49 8.97
CA PRO A 124 21.25 -21.48 9.93
C PRO A 124 22.47 -20.67 9.45
N PRO A 125 23.26 -20.09 10.37
CA PRO A 125 24.57 -19.52 10.06
C PRO A 125 25.57 -20.62 9.61
N PRO A 126 26.72 -20.25 9.00
CA PRO A 126 27.26 -18.90 8.86
C PRO A 126 26.64 -18.08 7.73
N TYR A 127 26.41 -16.79 8.00
CA TYR A 127 26.09 -15.80 6.96
C TYR A 127 27.38 -15.19 6.43
N ALA A 128 27.47 -15.01 5.11
CA ALA A 128 28.60 -14.32 4.50
C ALA A 128 28.58 -12.83 4.87
N THR A 129 29.72 -12.16 4.77
CA THR A 129 29.83 -10.71 5.00
C THR A 129 30.25 -10.01 3.72
N ALA A 130 29.62 -8.87 3.44
CA ALA A 130 30.05 -7.98 2.36
C ALA A 130 30.01 -6.54 2.87
N SER A 131 31.19 -5.96 3.05
CA SER A 131 31.37 -4.60 3.57
C SER A 131 30.61 -4.38 4.89
N THR A 132 29.44 -3.73 4.84
CA THR A 132 28.61 -3.34 5.98
C THR A 132 27.42 -4.28 6.22
N ASN A 133 27.31 -5.40 5.50
CA ASN A 133 26.12 -6.25 5.54
C ASN A 133 26.46 -7.73 5.76
N LEU A 134 25.54 -8.43 6.43
CA LEU A 134 25.42 -9.89 6.42
C LEU A 134 24.61 -10.33 5.20
N LEU A 135 24.95 -11.51 4.69
CA LEU A 135 24.41 -12.07 3.46
C LEU A 135 24.06 -13.54 3.64
N PHE A 136 22.88 -13.92 3.14
CA PHE A 136 22.51 -15.29 2.87
C PHE A 136 22.27 -15.42 1.35
N ILE A 137 22.88 -16.43 0.73
CA ILE A 137 22.83 -16.64 -0.72
C ILE A 137 22.31 -18.04 -0.97
N GLU A 138 21.29 -18.15 -1.81
CA GLU A 138 20.77 -19.44 -2.27
C GLU A 138 20.36 -19.38 -3.75
N PRO A 139 20.21 -20.53 -4.43
CA PRO A 139 19.56 -20.58 -5.73
C PRO A 139 18.15 -20.00 -5.63
N ALA A 140 17.68 -19.34 -6.70
CA ALA A 140 16.32 -18.83 -6.72
C ALA A 140 15.31 -19.98 -6.51
N PRO A 141 14.44 -19.89 -5.50
CA PRO A 141 13.49 -20.95 -5.19
C PRO A 141 12.48 -21.14 -6.32
N VAL A 142 11.98 -22.37 -6.47
CA VAL A 142 10.84 -22.66 -7.35
C VAL A 142 9.57 -22.23 -6.61
N GLY A 143 8.87 -21.23 -7.13
CA GLY A 143 7.67 -20.67 -6.50
C GLY A 143 7.99 -19.57 -5.47
N ASN A 144 7.06 -19.35 -4.54
CA ASN A 144 7.16 -18.28 -3.56
C ASN A 144 8.03 -18.70 -2.37
N LYS A 145 8.86 -17.76 -1.90
CA LYS A 145 9.59 -17.90 -0.64
C LYS A 145 9.71 -16.53 0.02
N PHE A 146 9.33 -16.48 1.28
CA PHE A 146 9.29 -15.25 2.08
C PHE A 146 10.36 -15.32 3.16
N TYR A 147 10.94 -14.17 3.49
CA TYR A 147 12.03 -14.06 4.46
C TYR A 147 11.66 -13.08 5.56
N ARG A 148 12.15 -13.32 6.76
CA ARG A 148 12.10 -12.35 7.86
C ARG A 148 13.34 -12.46 8.73
N LEU A 149 13.68 -11.37 9.39
CA LEU A 149 14.57 -11.40 10.53
C LEU A 149 13.77 -11.64 11.81
N HIS A 150 14.26 -12.53 12.64
CA HIS A 150 13.68 -12.87 13.93
C HIS A 150 14.75 -12.80 15.02
N LYS A 151 14.43 -12.10 16.11
CA LYS A 151 15.24 -12.07 17.31
C LYS A 151 14.61 -13.06 18.31
N PRO A 152 15.36 -14.05 18.82
CA PRO A 152 14.88 -14.95 19.87
C PRO A 152 14.44 -14.21 21.13
#